data_AF-A0A8J6CBB8-F1
#
_entry.id   AF-A0A8J6CBB8-F1
#
_cell.length_a   1.000
_cell.length_b   1.000
_cell.length_c   1.000
_cell.angle_alpha   90.00
_cell.angle_beta   90.00
_cell.angle_gamma   90.00
#
_symmetry.space_group_name_H-M   'P 1'
#
loop_
_entity.id
_entity.type
_entity.pdbx_description
1 polymer ?
#
loop_
_entity_poly.entity_id
_entity_poly.type
_entity_poly.pdbx_seq_one_letter_code
_entity_poly.pdbx_strand_id
1 'polypeptide(L)'
;MAAHADGQGEDVQEDRVLSDLHVACRVSVDAVCTTFSWVDLTDEDGDLVPRRRARDAAHDGRAAEADSHQLTVWHTAEATPLGLVGLQVWRGALVLCDYLWAMRGALLQDKLVVELGAGCGLVALVAAAGGADVLLTDAPQPVLENALRSLGAARDDVRARVRVRRLDWSEPLPRAQHRARAEARTASARVGARKGARVGESESASAFEWSATDVDDLRVAELVLCADCVYDPSLTEHLLVTVRALLGAPALASRGGGRHARALLSLERRLNFSLPALCESDGSAYARFRELLLPAEAGVLGADGSAWQRAGAVLVGEQIDLARVPCSMRMAAIGSPRRSALLGEDRATSGALELWELRIING
;
A
#
# COMPACT_ATOMS: atom_id res chain seq x y z
N MET A 1 -21.07 -16.33 54.89
CA MET A 1 -21.03 -17.12 53.65
C MET A 1 -21.01 -16.14 52.50
N ALA A 2 -19.83 -15.90 51.94
CA ALA A 2 -19.64 -15.04 50.78
C ALA A 2 -20.20 -15.76 49.54
N ALA A 3 -21.13 -15.12 48.84
CA ALA A 3 -21.55 -15.56 47.53
C ALA A 3 -20.51 -15.05 46.52
N HIS A 4 -19.79 -15.99 45.90
CA HIS A 4 -18.92 -15.73 44.77
C HIS A 4 -19.77 -15.23 43.59
N ALA A 5 -19.56 -13.98 43.19
CA ALA A 5 -19.96 -13.50 41.87
C ALA A 5 -18.84 -13.90 40.91
N ASP A 6 -19.04 -14.99 40.17
CA ASP A 6 -18.26 -15.30 38.97
C ASP A 6 -18.58 -14.22 37.93
N GLY A 7 -17.66 -13.28 37.75
CA GLY A 7 -17.62 -12.43 36.57
C GLY A 7 -17.17 -13.29 35.39
N GLN A 8 -18.13 -13.81 34.63
CA GLN A 8 -17.84 -14.29 33.29
C GLN A 8 -17.37 -13.09 32.47
N GLY A 9 -16.10 -13.09 32.09
CA GLY A 9 -15.60 -12.16 31.09
C GLY A 9 -16.41 -12.38 29.82
N GLU A 10 -17.12 -11.35 29.38
CA GLU A 10 -17.66 -11.31 28.02
C GLU A 10 -16.45 -11.40 27.09
N ASP A 11 -16.32 -12.54 26.38
CA ASP A 11 -15.42 -12.65 25.24
C ASP A 11 -15.85 -11.58 24.23
N VAL A 12 -15.16 -10.44 24.22
CA VAL A 12 -15.32 -9.42 23.18
C VAL A 12 -14.81 -10.05 21.90
N GLN A 13 -15.72 -10.66 21.15
CA GLN A 13 -15.42 -11.27 19.86
C GLN A 13 -14.99 -10.14 18.90
N GLU A 14 -13.68 -10.03 18.66
CA GLU A 14 -13.14 -9.01 17.76
C GLU A 14 -13.67 -9.27 16.34
N ASP A 15 -14.25 -8.23 15.75
CA ASP A 15 -14.83 -8.30 14.42
C ASP A 15 -13.78 -8.66 13.36
N ARG A 16 -14.10 -9.64 12.53
CA ARG A 16 -13.20 -10.15 11.48
C ARG A 16 -13.73 -9.80 10.11
N VAL A 17 -12.84 -9.37 9.22
CA VAL A 17 -13.17 -8.90 7.87
C VAL A 17 -12.44 -9.75 6.83
N LEU A 18 -13.11 -9.94 5.71
CA LEU A 18 -12.67 -10.75 4.59
C LEU A 18 -12.71 -9.89 3.32
N SER A 19 -11.63 -9.83 2.55
CA SER A 19 -11.58 -9.13 1.27
C SER A 19 -12.52 -9.75 0.25
N ASP A 20 -13.09 -8.95 -0.66
CA ASP A 20 -13.95 -9.51 -1.72
C ASP A 20 -13.14 -10.27 -2.77
N LEU A 21 -11.81 -10.11 -2.72
CA LEU A 21 -10.85 -10.77 -3.57
C LEU A 21 -10.41 -12.13 -3.03
N HIS A 22 -11.26 -12.87 -2.31
CA HIS A 22 -10.93 -14.26 -1.94
C HIS A 22 -10.81 -15.11 -3.19
N VAL A 23 -9.57 -15.11 -3.69
CA VAL A 23 -9.08 -15.70 -4.92
C VAL A 23 -9.50 -17.15 -4.91
N ALA A 24 -10.06 -17.64 -6.01
CA ALA A 24 -10.63 -18.98 -6.17
C ALA A 24 -9.60 -20.12 -6.00
N CYS A 25 -9.00 -20.24 -4.82
CA CYS A 25 -8.00 -21.22 -4.46
C CYS A 25 -8.59 -22.08 -3.34
N ARG A 26 -9.13 -23.25 -3.72
CA ARG A 26 -9.42 -24.32 -2.75
C ARG A 26 -8.12 -25.08 -2.46
N VAL A 27 -7.28 -24.59 -1.54
CA VAL A 27 -6.20 -25.41 -0.96
C VAL A 27 -5.99 -25.00 0.50
N SER A 28 -5.62 -25.99 1.33
CA SER A 28 -5.66 -26.00 2.79
C SER A 28 -4.59 -25.16 3.51
N VAL A 29 -5.05 -24.48 4.56
CA VAL A 29 -4.40 -23.95 5.80
C VAL A 29 -3.18 -23.03 5.73
N ASP A 30 -3.35 -21.92 6.46
CA ASP A 30 -2.41 -20.93 7.02
C ASP A 30 -1.79 -19.85 6.11
N ALA A 31 -1.45 -20.10 4.84
CA ALA A 31 -1.01 -19.04 3.91
C ALA A 31 -1.18 -19.45 2.44
N VAL A 32 -1.73 -18.55 1.62
CA VAL A 32 -1.94 -18.76 0.18
C VAL A 32 -1.03 -17.80 -0.60
N CYS A 33 -0.70 -18.13 -1.85
CA CYS A 33 -0.05 -17.19 -2.75
C CYS A 33 -0.85 -17.06 -4.04
N THR A 34 -0.72 -15.91 -4.71
CA THR A 34 -1.34 -15.66 -6.00
C THR A 34 -0.34 -14.99 -6.91
N THR A 35 -0.22 -15.52 -8.12
CA THR A 35 0.60 -14.93 -9.18
C THR A 35 -0.26 -13.97 -10.00
N PHE A 36 0.15 -12.72 -10.03
CA PHE A 36 -0.37 -11.68 -10.89
C PHE A 36 0.51 -11.60 -12.12
N SER A 37 -0.11 -11.38 -13.28
CA SER A 37 0.55 -11.27 -14.56
C SER A 37 -0.04 -10.11 -15.34
N TRP A 38 0.77 -9.35 -16.06
CA TRP A 38 0.28 -8.30 -16.94
C TRP A 38 1.07 -8.32 -18.23
N VAL A 39 0.47 -7.72 -19.25
CA VAL A 39 1.03 -7.64 -20.59
C VAL A 39 1.17 -6.18 -20.93
N ASP A 40 2.27 -5.83 -21.59
CA ASP A 40 2.40 -4.51 -22.18
C ASP A 40 1.38 -4.36 -23.30
N LEU A 41 0.45 -3.43 -23.10
CA LEU A 41 -0.61 -3.13 -24.06
C LEU A 41 -0.20 -2.00 -25.01
N THR A 42 0.98 -1.44 -24.81
CA THR A 42 1.56 -0.37 -25.61
C THR A 42 2.96 -0.76 -26.04
N ASP A 43 3.35 -0.43 -27.27
CA ASP A 43 4.72 -0.56 -27.74
C ASP A 43 5.61 0.59 -27.21
N GLU A 44 6.86 0.64 -27.68
CA GLU A 44 7.85 1.67 -27.30
C GLU A 44 7.41 3.09 -27.71
N ASP A 45 6.53 3.20 -28.71
CA ASP A 45 5.98 4.46 -29.21
C ASP A 45 4.68 4.87 -28.49
N GLY A 46 4.16 4.00 -27.60
CA GLY A 46 2.93 4.23 -26.85
C GLY A 46 1.65 3.83 -27.60
N ASP A 47 1.77 3.20 -28.76
CA ASP A 47 0.64 2.75 -29.56
C ASP A 47 0.07 1.46 -29.00
N LEU A 48 -1.27 1.34 -29.02
CA LEU A 48 -1.95 0.16 -28.51
C LEU A 48 -1.61 -1.07 -29.35
N VAL A 49 -0.96 -2.07 -28.73
CA VAL A 49 -0.63 -3.33 -29.38
C VAL A 49 -1.88 -4.23 -29.39
N PRO A 50 -2.43 -4.58 -30.57
CA PRO A 50 -3.63 -5.42 -30.65
C PRO A 50 -3.37 -6.81 -30.07
N ARG A 51 -4.22 -7.24 -29.13
CA ARG A 51 -4.20 -8.60 -28.60
C ARG A 51 -4.57 -9.60 -29.70
N ARG A 52 -3.58 -10.28 -30.30
CA ARG A 52 -3.86 -11.42 -31.18
C ARG A 52 -4.52 -12.53 -30.37
N ARG A 53 -5.64 -13.06 -30.86
CA ARG A 53 -6.31 -14.21 -30.21
C ARG A 53 -5.37 -15.41 -30.27
N ALA A 54 -5.25 -16.14 -29.16
CA ALA A 54 -4.40 -17.33 -29.05
C ALA A 54 -4.70 -18.44 -30.10
N ARG A 55 -5.84 -18.37 -30.81
CA ARG A 55 -6.17 -19.29 -31.91
C ARG A 55 -5.36 -19.04 -33.18
N ASP A 56 -4.90 -17.81 -33.41
CA ASP A 56 -4.20 -17.46 -34.65
C ASP A 56 -2.67 -17.60 -34.51
N ALA A 57 -2.15 -17.71 -33.27
CA ALA A 57 -0.72 -17.88 -32.98
C ALA A 57 -0.21 -19.33 -33.10
N ALA A 58 -1.07 -20.27 -33.49
CA ALA A 58 -0.72 -21.69 -33.61
C ALA A 58 -0.23 -22.09 -35.01
N HIS A 59 -0.29 -21.20 -36.00
CA HIS A 59 0.06 -21.53 -37.40
C HIS A 59 1.50 -21.18 -37.79
N ASP A 60 2.14 -20.37 -36.97
CA ASP A 60 3.45 -19.80 -37.15
C ASP A 60 4.13 -19.99 -35.80
N GLY A 61 4.99 -21.01 -35.69
CA GLY A 61 5.59 -21.53 -34.44
C GLY A 61 6.43 -20.54 -33.60
N ARG A 62 6.20 -19.24 -33.72
CA ARG A 62 6.48 -18.22 -32.73
C ARG A 62 5.19 -17.97 -31.95
N ALA A 63 4.95 -18.77 -30.92
CA ALA A 63 4.24 -18.23 -29.77
C ALA A 63 5.07 -17.02 -29.33
N ALA A 64 4.64 -15.82 -29.70
CA ALA A 64 5.19 -14.62 -29.10
C ALA A 64 4.91 -14.78 -27.60
N GLU A 65 5.94 -15.14 -26.85
CA GLU A 65 6.06 -14.84 -25.44
C GLU A 65 5.92 -13.32 -25.34
N ALA A 66 4.68 -12.81 -25.42
CA ALA A 66 4.40 -11.42 -25.16
C ALA A 66 4.89 -11.20 -23.73
N ASP A 67 5.93 -10.37 -23.56
CA ASP A 67 6.66 -10.14 -22.31
C ASP A 67 5.69 -10.06 -21.13
N SER A 68 5.45 -11.21 -20.52
CA SER A 68 4.45 -11.33 -19.47
C SER A 68 5.20 -11.12 -18.17
N HIS A 69 5.02 -9.95 -17.60
CA HIS A 69 5.57 -9.64 -16.29
C HIS A 69 4.73 -10.38 -15.24
N GLN A 70 5.39 -11.06 -14.30
CA GLN A 70 4.73 -11.85 -13.28
C GLN A 70 5.27 -11.53 -11.89
N LEU A 71 4.38 -11.45 -10.91
CA LEU A 71 4.69 -11.29 -9.50
C LEU A 71 3.83 -12.22 -8.66
N THR A 72 4.43 -12.90 -7.70
CA THR A 72 3.73 -13.77 -6.76
C THR A 72 3.69 -13.10 -5.39
N VAL A 73 2.48 -12.94 -4.84
CA VAL A 73 2.25 -12.30 -3.54
C VAL A 73 1.61 -13.31 -2.61
N TRP A 74 2.09 -13.35 -1.36
CA TRP A 74 1.53 -14.17 -0.29
C TRP A 74 0.46 -13.39 0.48
N HIS A 75 -0.64 -14.06 0.80
CA HIS A 75 -1.79 -13.49 1.51
C HIS A 75 -2.55 -14.59 2.27
N THR A 76 -3.43 -14.18 3.19
CA THR A 76 -4.35 -15.09 3.87
C THR A 76 -5.69 -15.15 3.15
N ALA A 77 -6.29 -16.34 3.14
CA ALA A 77 -7.65 -16.59 2.67
C ALA A 77 -8.68 -16.67 3.81
N GLU A 78 -8.28 -16.27 5.01
CA GLU A 78 -9.13 -16.26 6.20
C GLU A 78 -9.50 -14.83 6.60
N ALA A 79 -10.66 -14.69 7.24
CA ALA A 79 -11.08 -13.40 7.77
C ALA A 79 -10.09 -13.00 8.87
N THR A 80 -9.61 -11.77 8.84
CA THR A 80 -8.65 -11.26 9.82
C THR A 80 -9.31 -10.22 10.72
N PRO A 81 -8.84 -10.05 11.95
CA PRO A 81 -9.10 -8.82 12.71
C PRO A 81 -8.71 -7.58 11.92
N LEU A 82 -9.29 -6.42 12.26
CA LEU A 82 -9.04 -5.16 11.58
C LEU A 82 -7.54 -4.78 11.62
N GLY A 83 -6.84 -5.07 12.71
CA GLY A 83 -5.39 -4.82 12.83
C GLY A 83 -4.49 -5.68 11.94
N LEU A 84 -5.04 -6.68 11.25
CA LEU A 84 -4.29 -7.64 10.40
C LEU A 84 -4.83 -7.72 8.97
N VAL A 85 -5.69 -6.78 8.55
CA VAL A 85 -6.24 -6.72 7.17
C VAL A 85 -5.15 -6.57 6.10
N GLY A 86 -3.96 -6.09 6.45
CA GLY A 86 -2.79 -6.05 5.56
C GLY A 86 -2.30 -7.44 5.10
N LEU A 87 -2.75 -8.53 5.73
CA LEU A 87 -2.48 -9.90 5.26
C LEU A 87 -3.35 -10.32 4.06
N GLN A 88 -4.29 -9.48 3.64
CA GLN A 88 -5.19 -9.73 2.52
C GLN A 88 -4.90 -8.77 1.36
N VAL A 89 -5.24 -9.16 0.12
CA VAL A 89 -5.15 -8.27 -1.04
C VAL A 89 -6.53 -7.65 -1.30
N TRP A 90 -6.58 -6.32 -1.35
CA TRP A 90 -7.81 -5.56 -1.52
C TRP A 90 -8.00 -5.06 -2.96
N ARG A 91 -9.26 -4.78 -3.35
CA ARG A 91 -9.60 -4.45 -4.74
C ARG A 91 -8.98 -3.14 -5.21
N GLY A 92 -8.83 -2.14 -4.34
CA GLY A 92 -8.14 -0.89 -4.62
C GLY A 92 -6.71 -1.12 -5.07
N ALA A 93 -5.98 -2.05 -4.45
CA ALA A 93 -4.61 -2.39 -4.86
C ALA A 93 -4.53 -2.83 -6.33
N LEU A 94 -5.52 -3.59 -6.81
CA LEU A 94 -5.56 -4.03 -8.21
C LEU A 94 -5.79 -2.87 -9.19
N VAL A 95 -6.64 -1.92 -8.82
CA VAL A 95 -6.88 -0.70 -9.61
C VAL A 95 -5.63 0.16 -9.67
N LEU A 96 -4.99 0.39 -8.52
CA LEU A 96 -3.77 1.17 -8.45
C LEU A 96 -2.62 0.52 -9.25
N CYS A 97 -2.47 -0.81 -9.19
CA CYS A 97 -1.48 -1.51 -9.98
C CYS A 97 -1.67 -1.34 -11.49
N ASP A 98 -2.90 -1.45 -11.98
CA ASP A 98 -3.21 -1.24 -13.39
C ASP A 98 -2.88 0.20 -13.84
N TYR A 99 -3.24 1.19 -13.02
CA TYR A 99 -2.92 2.59 -13.30
C TYR A 99 -1.41 2.85 -13.32
N LEU A 100 -0.69 2.36 -12.31
CA LEU A 100 0.76 2.49 -12.22
C LEU A 100 1.46 1.82 -13.39
N TRP A 101 1.01 0.62 -13.81
CA TRP A 101 1.61 -0.07 -14.95
C TRP A 101 1.39 0.69 -16.26
N ALA A 102 0.17 1.17 -16.49
CA ALA A 102 -0.16 1.98 -17.67
C ALA A 102 0.67 3.27 -17.74
N MET A 103 0.99 3.85 -16.59
CA MET A 103 1.71 5.12 -16.47
C MET A 103 3.18 4.97 -16.04
N ARG A 104 3.74 3.75 -16.08
CA ARG A 104 5.03 3.40 -15.46
C ARG A 104 6.20 4.27 -15.92
N GLY A 105 6.28 4.58 -17.22
CA GLY A 105 7.33 5.45 -17.75
C GLY A 105 7.32 6.86 -17.17
N ALA A 106 6.13 7.38 -16.83
CA ALA A 106 5.99 8.73 -16.27
C ALA A 106 6.00 8.75 -14.73
N LEU A 107 5.49 7.71 -14.09
CA LEU A 107 5.27 7.65 -12.63
C LEU A 107 6.32 6.85 -11.86
N LEU A 108 7.00 5.88 -12.49
CA LEU A 108 7.81 4.89 -11.78
C LEU A 108 9.26 4.88 -12.23
N GLN A 109 9.53 5.04 -13.53
CA GLN A 109 10.88 4.93 -14.08
C GLN A 109 11.85 5.89 -13.39
N ASP A 110 12.86 5.32 -12.71
CA ASP A 110 13.91 6.03 -11.96
C ASP A 110 13.34 6.98 -10.87
N LYS A 111 12.17 6.61 -10.32
CA LYS A 111 11.50 7.32 -9.25
C LYS A 111 11.73 6.67 -7.91
N LEU A 112 11.85 7.52 -6.89
CA LEU A 112 11.75 7.07 -5.52
C LEU A 112 10.28 7.14 -5.06
N VAL A 113 9.77 5.99 -4.63
CA VAL A 113 8.37 5.78 -4.29
C VAL A 113 8.29 5.28 -2.85
N VAL A 114 7.30 5.75 -2.10
CA VAL A 114 6.93 5.18 -0.81
C VAL A 114 5.51 4.66 -0.86
N GLU A 115 5.29 3.41 -0.46
CA GLU A 115 3.95 2.86 -0.25
C GLU A 115 3.62 2.86 1.24
N LEU A 116 2.51 3.51 1.60
CA LEU A 116 1.94 3.53 2.95
C LEU A 116 0.88 2.44 3.05
N GLY A 117 0.97 1.58 4.08
CA GLY A 117 -0.01 0.52 4.31
C GLY A 117 0.03 -0.53 3.20
N ALA A 118 1.23 -0.97 2.85
CA ALA A 118 1.49 -1.81 1.68
C ALA A 118 0.87 -3.21 1.77
N GLY A 119 0.50 -3.66 2.96
CA GLY A 119 -0.08 -4.97 3.19
C GLY A 119 0.83 -6.09 2.67
N CYS A 120 0.32 -6.87 1.73
CA CYS A 120 1.06 -7.97 1.12
C CYS A 120 2.16 -7.52 0.14
N GLY A 121 2.23 -6.22 -0.20
CA GLY A 121 3.27 -5.62 -1.03
C GLY A 121 3.01 -5.64 -2.54
N LEU A 122 1.78 -5.93 -2.98
CA LEU A 122 1.48 -6.05 -4.41
C LEU A 122 1.79 -4.76 -5.19
N VAL A 123 1.35 -3.61 -4.68
CA VAL A 123 1.55 -2.32 -5.38
C VAL A 123 3.02 -1.93 -5.40
N ALA A 124 3.74 -2.05 -4.27
CA ALA A 124 5.20 -1.82 -4.22
C ALA A 124 5.97 -2.70 -5.19
N LEU A 125 5.63 -3.98 -5.30
CA LEU A 125 6.30 -4.88 -6.23
C LEU A 125 6.02 -4.51 -7.69
N VAL A 126 4.78 -4.08 -8.02
CA VAL A 126 4.45 -3.56 -9.35
C VAL A 126 5.18 -2.25 -9.64
N ALA A 127 5.27 -1.35 -8.66
CA ALA A 127 6.03 -0.10 -8.77
C ALA A 127 7.51 -0.38 -9.06
N ALA A 128 8.12 -1.30 -8.33
CA ALA A 128 9.50 -1.72 -8.52
C ALA A 128 9.74 -2.41 -9.87
N ALA A 129 8.81 -3.27 -10.31
CA ALA A 129 8.84 -3.86 -11.65
C ALA A 129 8.71 -2.82 -12.77
N GLY A 130 8.04 -1.69 -12.50
CA GLY A 130 7.98 -0.52 -13.38
C GLY A 130 9.19 0.41 -13.31
N GLY A 131 10.25 0.03 -12.58
CA GLY A 131 11.53 0.76 -12.54
C GLY A 131 11.72 1.72 -11.37
N ALA A 132 10.82 1.74 -10.39
CA ALA A 132 10.95 2.57 -9.19
C ALA A 132 11.84 1.94 -8.13
N ASP A 133 12.53 2.76 -7.34
CA ASP A 133 13.08 2.38 -6.04
C ASP A 133 12.01 2.62 -4.97
N VAL A 134 11.67 1.59 -4.19
CA VAL A 134 10.46 1.58 -3.36
C VAL A 134 10.78 1.38 -1.88
N LEU A 135 10.27 2.27 -1.05
CA LEU A 135 10.10 2.07 0.38
C LEU A 135 8.71 1.48 0.63
N LEU A 136 8.66 0.18 0.87
CA LEU A 136 7.43 -0.54 1.23
C LEU A 136 7.23 -0.38 2.75
N THR A 137 6.13 0.24 3.17
CA THR A 137 5.88 0.49 4.59
C THR A 137 4.54 -0.02 5.10
N ASP A 138 4.55 -0.54 6.32
CA ASP A 138 3.38 -0.97 7.08
C ASP A 138 3.70 -0.92 8.59
N ALA A 139 2.70 -1.11 9.46
CA ALA A 139 2.88 -1.03 10.91
C ALA A 139 2.95 -2.40 11.62
N PRO A 140 2.03 -3.36 11.36
CA PRO A 140 2.03 -4.64 12.06
C PRO A 140 3.17 -5.54 11.58
N GLN A 141 3.95 -6.05 12.53
CA GLN A 141 5.07 -6.94 12.23
C GLN A 141 4.69 -8.17 11.38
N PRO A 142 3.58 -8.89 11.65
CA PRO A 142 3.18 -10.01 10.81
C PRO A 142 2.92 -9.63 9.34
N VAL A 143 2.43 -8.42 9.09
CA VAL A 143 2.18 -7.90 7.74
C VAL A 143 3.51 -7.62 7.03
N LEU A 144 4.46 -6.97 7.72
CA LEU A 144 5.80 -6.71 7.19
C LEU A 144 6.58 -8.00 6.89
N GLU A 145 6.47 -9.02 7.74
CA GLU A 145 7.05 -10.34 7.52
C GLU A 145 6.44 -11.05 6.31
N ASN A 146 5.11 -10.93 6.12
CA ASN A 146 4.44 -11.43 4.93
C ASN A 146 4.85 -10.68 3.65
N ALA A 147 5.00 -9.35 3.72
CA ALA A 147 5.52 -8.55 2.61
C ALA A 147 6.95 -8.97 2.21
N LEU A 148 7.83 -9.26 3.18
CA LEU A 148 9.14 -9.83 2.91
C LEU A 148 9.06 -11.20 2.22
N ARG A 149 8.08 -12.03 2.57
CA ARG A 149 7.85 -13.32 1.89
C ARG A 149 7.45 -13.11 0.42
N SER A 150 6.56 -12.15 0.12
CA SER A 150 6.21 -11.75 -1.24
C SER A 150 7.43 -11.22 -2.01
N LEU A 151 8.21 -10.34 -1.39
CA LEU A 151 9.46 -9.82 -1.96
C LEU A 151 10.49 -10.93 -2.25
N GLY A 152 10.56 -11.93 -1.38
CA GLY A 152 11.40 -13.12 -1.54
C GLY A 152 10.99 -14.05 -2.69
N ALA A 153 9.77 -13.90 -3.23
CA ALA A 153 9.30 -14.61 -4.42
C ALA A 153 9.49 -13.79 -5.71
N ALA A 154 9.84 -12.50 -5.61
CA ALA A 154 10.08 -11.64 -6.77
C ALA A 154 11.46 -11.93 -7.41
N ARG A 155 11.57 -11.59 -8.70
CA ARG A 155 12.83 -11.58 -9.45
C ARG A 155 13.87 -10.68 -8.77
N ASP A 156 15.15 -10.97 -8.98
CA ASP A 156 16.25 -10.26 -8.31
C ASP A 156 16.28 -8.76 -8.64
N ASP A 157 15.97 -8.37 -9.87
CA ASP A 157 15.95 -6.98 -10.31
C ASP A 157 14.83 -6.16 -9.65
N VAL A 158 13.66 -6.77 -9.44
CA VAL A 158 12.56 -6.17 -8.67
C VAL A 158 12.94 -6.14 -7.19
N ARG A 159 13.47 -7.24 -6.67
CA ARG A 159 13.83 -7.38 -5.26
C ARG A 159 14.86 -6.34 -4.82
N ALA A 160 15.87 -6.09 -5.64
CA ALA A 160 16.93 -5.13 -5.36
C ALA A 160 16.43 -3.68 -5.18
N ARG A 161 15.24 -3.37 -5.70
CA ARG A 161 14.65 -2.02 -5.67
C ARG A 161 13.75 -1.77 -4.47
N VAL A 162 13.38 -2.79 -3.71
CA VAL A 162 12.41 -2.66 -2.60
C VAL A 162 13.10 -2.78 -1.25
N ARG A 163 12.81 -1.84 -0.34
CA ARG A 163 13.21 -1.90 1.07
C ARG A 163 11.96 -1.85 1.95
N VAL A 164 11.83 -2.82 2.86
CA VAL A 164 10.67 -2.94 3.76
C VAL A 164 10.96 -2.27 5.10
N ARG A 165 10.12 -1.32 5.53
CA ARG A 165 10.30 -0.56 6.78
C ARG A 165 9.01 -0.45 7.57
N ARG A 166 9.13 -0.43 8.90
CA ARG A 166 7.97 -0.16 9.77
C ARG A 166 7.64 1.33 9.73
N LEU A 167 6.41 1.68 9.38
CA LEU A 167 5.90 3.04 9.50
C LEU A 167 4.50 2.99 10.10
N ASP A 168 4.38 3.51 11.33
CA ASP A 168 3.11 3.67 12.02
C ASP A 168 2.66 5.12 11.86
N TRP A 169 1.50 5.35 11.24
CA TRP A 169 1.01 6.71 10.97
C TRP A 169 0.68 7.49 12.25
N SER A 170 0.46 6.81 13.36
CA SER A 170 0.23 7.44 14.66
C SER A 170 1.52 7.97 15.31
N GLU A 171 2.68 7.56 14.79
CA GLU A 171 3.99 7.99 15.26
C GLU A 171 4.56 9.11 14.36
N PRO A 172 5.41 10.00 14.90
CA PRO A 172 6.12 10.97 14.07
C PRO A 172 6.98 10.28 13.01
N LEU A 173 6.99 10.84 11.79
CA LEU A 173 7.86 10.36 10.72
C LEU A 173 9.32 10.22 11.19
N PRO A 174 10.03 9.14 10.78
CA PRO A 174 11.44 8.95 11.09
C PRO A 174 12.28 10.18 10.76
N ARG A 175 13.16 10.56 11.68
CA ARG A 175 14.08 11.69 11.51
C ARG A 175 15.52 11.21 11.57
N ALA A 176 16.40 11.85 10.81
CA ALA A 176 17.85 11.56 10.81
C ALA A 176 18.52 11.68 12.22
N GLN A 177 17.79 12.15 13.23
CA GLN A 177 18.17 12.17 14.64
C GLN A 177 18.38 10.76 15.25
N HIS A 178 18.03 9.67 14.55
CA HIS A 178 18.40 8.29 14.92
C HIS A 178 19.93 8.04 14.98
N ARG A 179 20.77 8.97 14.48
CA ARG A 179 22.24 8.98 14.65
C ARG A 179 22.68 8.66 16.08
N ALA A 180 22.06 9.27 17.08
CA ALA A 180 22.52 9.14 18.47
C ALA A 180 22.23 7.77 19.12
N ARG A 181 21.12 7.09 18.75
CA ARG A 181 20.74 5.81 19.38
C ARG A 181 21.43 4.60 18.75
N ALA A 182 21.64 4.61 17.43
CA ALA A 182 22.34 3.54 16.73
C ALA A 182 23.86 3.58 16.99
N GLU A 183 24.46 4.78 17.03
CA GLU A 183 25.87 4.98 17.38
C GLU A 183 26.14 4.71 18.88
N ALA A 184 25.20 5.07 19.77
CA ALA A 184 25.32 4.73 21.19
C ALA A 184 25.22 3.22 21.47
N ARG A 185 24.41 2.47 20.71
CA ARG A 185 24.32 1.01 20.81
C ARG A 185 25.60 0.32 20.32
N THR A 186 26.19 0.78 19.20
CA THR A 186 27.47 0.25 18.70
C THR A 186 28.66 0.66 19.58
N ALA A 187 28.63 1.83 20.21
CA ALA A 187 29.63 2.25 21.20
C ALA A 187 29.54 1.43 22.50
N SER A 188 28.33 1.15 22.99
CA SER A 188 28.11 0.33 24.20
C SER A 188 28.50 -1.14 23.99
N ALA A 189 28.29 -1.69 22.79
CA ALA A 189 28.75 -3.02 22.41
C ALA A 189 30.29 -3.17 22.38
N ARG A 190 31.04 -2.08 22.15
CA ARG A 190 32.52 -2.08 22.21
C ARG A 190 33.08 -2.02 23.64
N VAL A 191 32.27 -1.62 24.62
CA VAL A 191 32.67 -1.52 26.04
C VAL A 191 32.26 -2.78 26.84
N GLY A 192 31.25 -3.52 26.39
CA GLY A 192 30.66 -4.67 27.09
C GLY A 192 31.28 -6.05 26.85
N ALA A 193 32.49 -6.16 26.28
CA ALA A 193 33.12 -7.45 26.01
C ALA A 193 33.75 -8.10 27.26
N ARG A 194 33.01 -8.26 28.36
CA ARG A 194 33.37 -9.19 29.46
C ARG A 194 32.12 -9.78 30.16
N LYS A 195 32.01 -11.11 30.04
CA LYS A 195 31.21 -12.08 30.82
C LYS A 195 29.67 -12.10 30.63
N GLY A 196 29.24 -13.05 29.79
CA GLY A 196 28.47 -14.21 30.26
C GLY A 196 26.95 -14.08 30.48
N ALA A 197 26.24 -14.95 29.76
CA ALA A 197 24.93 -15.56 30.08
C ALA A 197 23.68 -15.08 29.32
N ARG A 198 23.00 -16.09 28.77
CA ARG A 198 21.62 -16.19 28.24
C ARG A 198 21.32 -15.46 26.93
N VAL A 199 21.49 -16.23 25.85
CA VAL A 199 20.84 -16.02 24.55
C VAL A 199 19.35 -16.34 24.72
N GLY A 200 18.50 -15.39 24.35
CA GLY A 200 17.06 -15.57 24.32
C GLY A 200 16.32 -14.26 24.53
N GLU A 201 16.37 -13.37 23.54
CA GLU A 201 15.27 -12.48 23.10
C GLU A 201 15.78 -11.41 22.12
N SER A 202 15.03 -11.23 21.02
CA SER A 202 15.01 -10.07 20.11
C SER A 202 16.10 -9.93 19.03
N GLU A 203 16.06 -10.82 18.02
CA GLU A 203 16.63 -10.53 16.69
C GLU A 203 15.60 -9.88 15.73
N SER A 204 14.30 -9.94 16.03
CA SER A 204 13.23 -9.53 15.10
C SER A 204 12.95 -8.02 15.03
N ALA A 205 13.22 -7.26 16.10
CA ALA A 205 12.96 -5.81 16.12
C ALA A 205 13.86 -5.02 15.14
N SER A 206 14.98 -5.61 14.70
CA SER A 206 15.98 -4.92 13.88
C SER A 206 15.68 -4.91 12.37
N ALA A 207 14.85 -5.84 11.86
CA ALA A 207 14.73 -6.09 10.42
C ALA A 207 14.04 -4.97 9.63
N PHE A 208 13.20 -4.18 10.31
CA PHE A 208 12.37 -3.14 9.70
C PHE A 208 12.75 -1.73 10.17
N GLU A 209 13.87 -1.58 10.88
CA GLU A 209 14.38 -0.30 11.36
C GLU A 209 14.83 0.60 10.19
N TRP A 210 14.65 1.91 10.36
CA TRP A 210 15.06 2.91 9.39
C TRP A 210 16.57 3.14 9.42
N SER A 211 17.24 2.95 8.28
CA SER A 211 18.61 3.43 8.10
C SER A 211 18.62 4.93 7.78
N ALA A 212 19.77 5.59 7.93
CA ALA A 212 19.91 7.00 7.58
C ALA A 212 19.56 7.26 6.10
N THR A 213 19.98 6.37 5.20
CA THR A 213 19.65 6.44 3.77
C THR A 213 18.15 6.32 3.53
N ASP A 214 17.46 5.39 4.20
CA ASP A 214 16.01 5.25 4.04
C ASP A 214 15.25 6.49 4.52
N VAL A 215 15.73 7.15 5.57
CA VAL A 215 15.12 8.40 6.06
C VAL A 215 15.33 9.55 5.08
N ASP A 216 16.51 9.64 4.47
CA ASP A 216 16.79 10.66 3.46
C ASP A 216 15.97 10.41 2.19
N ASP A 217 15.88 9.15 1.77
CA ASP A 217 15.03 8.69 0.68
C ASP A 217 13.56 9.03 0.96
N LEU A 218 13.02 8.68 2.13
CA LEU A 218 11.63 8.95 2.50
C LEU A 218 11.26 10.44 2.35
N ARG A 219 12.20 11.35 2.64
CA ARG A 219 11.99 12.81 2.55
C ARG A 219 11.97 13.34 1.13
N VAL A 220 12.62 12.65 0.20
CA VAL A 220 12.74 13.08 -1.21
C VAL A 220 11.93 12.20 -2.15
N ALA A 221 11.10 11.30 -1.61
CA ALA A 221 10.20 10.47 -2.39
C ALA A 221 9.31 11.35 -3.30
N GLU A 222 9.26 10.99 -4.57
CA GLU A 222 8.54 11.77 -5.59
C GLU A 222 7.07 11.34 -5.71
N LEU A 223 6.75 10.13 -5.24
CA LEU A 223 5.42 9.54 -5.31
C LEU A 223 5.12 8.78 -4.02
N VAL A 224 3.97 9.07 -3.43
CA VAL A 224 3.40 8.32 -2.32
C VAL A 224 2.27 7.45 -2.85
N LEU A 225 2.22 6.18 -2.47
CA LEU A 225 1.18 5.24 -2.86
C LEU A 225 0.42 4.77 -1.62
N CYS A 226 -0.88 4.56 -1.75
CA CYS A 226 -1.68 3.89 -0.74
C CYS A 226 -2.91 3.25 -1.39
N ALA A 227 -3.19 2.00 -1.03
CA ALA A 227 -4.34 1.27 -1.54
C ALA A 227 -5.21 0.74 -0.39
N ASP A 228 -6.48 1.13 -0.38
CA ASP A 228 -7.48 0.73 0.61
C ASP A 228 -7.07 1.03 2.07
N CYS A 229 -6.33 2.12 2.30
CA CYS A 229 -5.93 2.55 3.65
C CYS A 229 -6.99 3.37 4.40
N VAL A 230 -8.13 3.70 3.77
CA VAL A 230 -9.21 4.52 4.34
C VAL A 230 -10.32 3.60 4.83
N TYR A 231 -10.20 3.14 6.07
CA TYR A 231 -11.15 2.19 6.68
C TYR A 231 -11.43 2.44 8.18
N ASP A 232 -10.65 3.29 8.84
CA ASP A 232 -10.91 3.75 10.20
C ASP A 232 -10.79 5.29 10.24
N PRO A 233 -11.73 6.03 10.86
CA PRO A 233 -11.69 7.49 10.86
C PRO A 233 -10.43 8.08 11.53
N SER A 234 -9.97 7.49 12.62
CA SER A 234 -8.78 7.95 13.35
C SER A 234 -7.52 7.69 12.53
N LEU A 235 -7.36 6.47 12.01
CA LEU A 235 -6.24 6.11 11.14
C LEU A 235 -6.24 6.93 9.84
N THR A 236 -7.41 7.26 9.30
CA THR A 236 -7.55 8.10 8.10
C THR A 236 -6.92 9.48 8.31
N GLU A 237 -7.11 10.07 9.49
CA GLU A 237 -6.49 11.36 9.79
C GLU A 237 -4.96 11.24 9.93
N HIS A 238 -4.47 10.23 10.66
CA HIS A 238 -3.04 9.95 10.79
C HIS A 238 -2.37 9.69 9.43
N LEU A 239 -3.05 8.95 8.55
CA LEU A 239 -2.63 8.73 7.17
C LEU A 239 -2.48 10.06 6.42
N LEU A 240 -3.50 10.94 6.47
CA LEU A 240 -3.43 12.22 5.76
C LEU A 240 -2.42 13.20 6.37
N VAL A 241 -2.17 13.14 7.69
CA VAL A 241 -1.06 13.86 8.33
C VAL A 241 0.27 13.40 7.74
N THR A 242 0.46 12.08 7.63
CA THR A 242 1.64 11.46 7.05
C THR A 242 1.82 11.85 5.59
N VAL A 243 0.77 11.72 4.76
CA VAL A 243 0.77 12.12 3.34
C VAL A 243 1.15 13.59 3.22
N ARG A 244 0.51 14.48 3.98
CA ARG A 244 0.82 15.92 3.93
C ARG A 244 2.27 16.23 4.32
N ALA A 245 2.80 15.54 5.32
CA ALA A 245 4.19 15.71 5.73
C ALA A 245 5.18 15.26 4.64
N LEU A 246 4.89 14.16 3.94
CA LEU A 246 5.70 13.66 2.83
C LEU A 246 5.61 14.59 1.60
N LEU A 247 4.41 15.06 1.24
CA LEU A 247 4.22 15.96 0.10
C LEU A 247 4.76 17.38 0.35
N GLY A 248 4.79 17.82 1.61
CA GLY A 248 5.29 19.13 2.02
C GLY A 248 6.78 19.17 2.33
N ALA A 249 7.47 18.02 2.28
CA ALA A 249 8.91 17.98 2.46
C ALA A 249 9.59 18.78 1.33
N PRO A 250 10.60 19.63 1.63
CA PRO A 250 11.34 20.32 0.59
C PRO A 250 12.01 19.26 -0.29
N ALA A 251 11.54 19.11 -1.53
CA ALA A 251 12.25 18.31 -2.52
C ALA A 251 13.67 18.89 -2.61
N LEU A 252 14.68 18.11 -2.23
CA LEU A 252 16.07 18.56 -2.27
C LEU A 252 16.33 18.98 -3.73
N ALA A 253 16.49 20.29 -3.97
CA ALA A 253 16.48 20.96 -5.28
C ALA A 253 17.69 20.60 -6.17
N SER A 254 18.00 19.31 -6.30
CA SER A 254 19.27 18.76 -6.77
C SER A 254 19.13 17.92 -8.04
N ARG A 255 17.92 17.78 -8.61
CA ARG A 255 17.68 17.08 -9.89
C ARG A 255 16.85 17.88 -10.89
N GLY A 256 17.12 19.19 -11.02
CA GLY A 256 16.93 19.94 -12.27
C GLY A 256 15.51 20.05 -12.86
N GLY A 257 14.45 19.73 -12.12
CA GLY A 257 13.08 19.96 -12.56
C GLY A 257 12.18 20.18 -11.35
N GLY A 258 11.40 21.26 -11.37
CA GLY A 258 10.40 21.58 -10.34
C GLY A 258 9.25 20.58 -10.32
N ARG A 259 9.53 19.31 -10.00
CA ARG A 259 8.54 18.26 -9.86
C ARG A 259 7.96 18.33 -8.45
N HIS A 260 6.65 18.51 -8.39
CA HIS A 260 5.88 18.42 -7.15
C HIS A 260 5.70 16.95 -6.78
N ALA A 261 5.93 16.61 -5.52
CA ALA A 261 5.52 15.32 -4.98
C ALA A 261 3.99 15.19 -5.06
N ARG A 262 3.51 13.98 -5.32
CA ARG A 262 2.08 13.66 -5.33
C ARG A 262 1.82 12.33 -4.66
N ALA A 263 0.59 12.12 -4.21
CA ALA A 263 0.14 10.85 -3.65
C ALA A 263 -0.97 10.25 -4.52
N LEU A 264 -0.91 8.95 -4.78
CA LEU A 264 -1.97 8.21 -5.46
C LEU A 264 -2.63 7.27 -4.46
N LEU A 265 -3.94 7.47 -4.27
CA LEU A 265 -4.75 6.73 -3.31
C LEU A 265 -5.87 6.02 -4.05
N SER A 266 -5.89 4.69 -4.04
CA SER A 266 -7.05 3.92 -4.47
C SER A 266 -7.86 3.49 -3.26
N LEU A 267 -9.19 3.57 -3.34
CA LEU A 267 -10.06 3.13 -2.26
C LEU A 267 -11.35 2.54 -2.80
N GLU A 268 -11.86 1.54 -2.11
CA GLU A 268 -13.20 1.03 -2.28
C GLU A 268 -14.14 1.67 -1.25
N ARG A 269 -15.14 2.41 -1.73
CA ARG A 269 -16.34 2.84 -0.99
C ARG A 269 -17.11 1.60 -0.54
N ARG A 270 -16.70 1.08 0.61
CA ARG A 270 -17.29 -0.11 1.22
C ARG A 270 -18.58 0.28 1.92
N LEU A 271 -19.69 0.11 1.22
CA LEU A 271 -21.03 0.02 1.82
C LEU A 271 -21.14 -1.34 2.52
N ASN A 272 -20.66 -1.51 3.77
CA ASN A 272 -20.77 -2.82 4.43
C ASN A 272 -21.50 -2.82 5.78
N PHE A 273 -22.55 -3.64 5.80
CA PHE A 273 -23.71 -3.66 6.70
C PHE A 273 -23.50 -4.37 8.04
N SER A 274 -22.26 -4.66 8.45
CA SER A 274 -21.97 -5.48 9.65
C SER A 274 -21.08 -4.82 10.69
N LEU A 275 -20.38 -3.72 10.37
CA LEU A 275 -19.50 -3.01 11.31
C LEU A 275 -19.79 -1.51 11.29
N PRO A 276 -20.33 -0.93 12.39
CA PRO A 276 -20.65 0.49 12.44
C PRO A 276 -19.47 1.43 12.11
N ALA A 277 -18.23 1.01 12.39
CA ALA A 277 -17.01 1.78 12.10
C ALA A 277 -16.64 1.88 10.61
N LEU A 278 -17.19 1.00 9.76
CA LEU A 278 -16.91 0.94 8.31
C LEU A 278 -18.10 1.42 7.45
N CYS A 279 -19.21 1.84 8.07
CA CYS A 279 -20.42 2.30 7.38
C CYS A 279 -20.20 3.68 6.74
N GLU A 280 -20.74 3.95 5.53
CA GLU A 280 -20.91 5.33 5.02
C GLU A 280 -22.02 6.06 5.81
N SER A 281 -21.74 6.38 7.08
CA SER A 281 -22.54 7.28 7.89
C SER A 281 -21.78 8.58 8.16
N ASP A 282 -22.45 9.57 8.74
CA ASP A 282 -21.76 10.66 9.43
C ASP A 282 -20.74 10.05 10.41
N GLY A 283 -19.47 10.46 10.32
CA GLY A 283 -18.37 9.90 11.12
C GLY A 283 -17.63 8.70 10.50
N SER A 284 -17.95 8.28 9.27
CA SER A 284 -17.22 7.20 8.58
C SER A 284 -15.80 7.58 8.16
N ALA A 285 -14.94 6.57 7.91
CA ALA A 285 -13.60 6.80 7.39
C ALA A 285 -13.60 7.53 6.04
N TYR A 286 -14.51 7.14 5.14
CA TYR A 286 -14.67 7.80 3.84
C TYR A 286 -15.19 9.24 3.97
N ALA A 287 -16.21 9.47 4.81
CA ALA A 287 -16.71 10.83 5.05
C ALA A 287 -15.61 11.71 5.65
N ARG A 288 -14.83 11.18 6.61
CA ARG A 288 -13.71 11.90 7.20
C ARG A 288 -12.61 12.20 6.18
N PHE A 289 -12.26 11.23 5.33
CA PHE A 289 -11.32 11.45 4.22
C PHE A 289 -11.78 12.60 3.30
N ARG A 290 -13.06 12.60 2.92
CA ARG A 290 -13.67 13.64 2.07
C ARG A 290 -13.67 15.01 2.75
N GLU A 291 -14.03 15.05 4.03
CA GLU A 291 -14.04 16.27 4.85
C GLU A 291 -12.63 16.87 4.95
N LEU A 292 -11.61 16.05 5.21
CA LEU A 292 -10.21 16.49 5.30
C LEU A 292 -9.64 17.00 3.95
N LEU A 293 -10.30 16.75 2.82
CA LEU A 293 -9.93 17.30 1.52
C LEU A 293 -10.71 18.58 1.14
N LEU A 294 -11.62 19.05 2.01
CA LEU A 294 -12.32 20.31 1.79
C LEU A 294 -11.36 21.52 1.84
N PRO A 295 -11.71 22.62 1.15
CA PRO A 295 -10.96 23.87 1.22
C PRO A 295 -10.86 24.43 2.64
N ALA A 296 -9.87 25.29 2.90
CA ALA A 296 -9.63 25.85 4.23
C ALA A 296 -10.82 26.66 4.78
N GLU A 297 -11.61 27.26 3.90
CA GLU A 297 -12.81 28.03 4.22
C GLU A 297 -13.93 27.17 4.84
N ALA A 298 -13.88 25.85 4.65
CA ALA A 298 -14.82 24.92 5.27
C ALA A 298 -14.61 24.78 6.79
N GLY A 299 -13.49 25.27 7.34
CA GLY A 299 -13.26 25.32 8.78
C GLY A 299 -13.10 23.94 9.45
N VAL A 300 -12.70 22.93 8.68
CA VAL A 300 -12.53 21.55 9.17
C VAL A 300 -11.46 21.50 10.26
N LEU A 301 -11.80 20.85 11.38
CA LEU A 301 -10.89 20.66 12.51
C LEU A 301 -10.23 19.29 12.44
N GLY A 302 -8.96 19.22 12.83
CA GLY A 302 -8.27 17.97 13.13
C GLY A 302 -8.70 17.37 14.47
N ALA A 303 -8.23 16.17 14.77
CA ALA A 303 -8.48 15.45 16.01
C ALA A 303 -7.95 16.20 17.26
N ASP A 304 -6.94 17.06 17.09
CA ASP A 304 -6.42 17.93 18.16
C ASP A 304 -7.24 19.22 18.35
N GLY A 305 -8.32 19.40 17.59
CA GLY A 305 -9.18 20.58 17.62
C GLY A 305 -8.61 21.80 16.89
N SER A 306 -7.43 21.69 16.27
CA SER A 306 -6.84 22.75 15.46
C SER A 306 -7.38 22.74 14.02
N ALA A 307 -7.25 23.86 13.31
CA ALA A 307 -7.65 23.93 11.90
C ALA A 307 -6.81 22.94 11.05
N TRP A 308 -7.48 22.02 10.37
CA TRP A 308 -6.83 20.99 9.56
C TRP A 308 -6.05 21.61 8.39
N GLN A 309 -6.73 22.34 7.52
CA GLN A 309 -6.06 23.07 6.44
C GLN A 309 -5.36 24.31 7.01
N ARG A 310 -4.12 24.54 6.59
CA ARG A 310 -3.35 25.74 6.96
C ARG A 310 -3.16 26.61 5.74
N ALA A 311 -3.27 27.93 5.91
CA ALA A 311 -2.99 28.88 4.83
C ALA A 311 -1.59 28.65 4.25
N GLY A 312 -1.49 28.59 2.92
CA GLY A 312 -0.23 28.45 2.18
C GLY A 312 0.29 27.02 1.99
N ALA A 313 -0.40 25.97 2.47
CA ALA A 313 -0.08 24.57 2.16
C ALA A 313 -1.33 23.69 2.29
N VAL A 314 -2.24 23.83 1.33
CA VAL A 314 -3.56 23.16 1.31
C VAL A 314 -3.42 21.82 0.61
N LEU A 315 -3.84 20.74 1.29
CA LEU A 315 -3.91 19.42 0.69
C LEU A 315 -5.20 19.32 -0.13
N VAL A 316 -5.08 19.08 -1.43
CA VAL A 316 -6.23 18.90 -2.33
C VAL A 316 -6.19 17.50 -2.94
N GLY A 317 -7.37 16.96 -3.25
CA GLY A 317 -7.52 15.69 -3.93
C GLY A 317 -8.36 15.82 -5.20
N GLU A 318 -7.91 15.20 -6.29
CA GLU A 318 -8.63 15.09 -7.55
C GLU A 318 -8.89 13.62 -7.87
N GLN A 319 -10.12 13.28 -8.27
CA GLN A 319 -10.43 11.92 -8.72
C GLN A 319 -9.91 11.68 -10.13
N ILE A 320 -9.28 10.53 -10.33
CA ILE A 320 -8.87 10.01 -11.62
C ILE A 320 -10.02 9.14 -12.17
N ASP A 321 -10.44 9.45 -13.40
CA ASP A 321 -11.47 8.69 -14.09
C ASP A 321 -11.00 7.25 -14.38
N LEU A 322 -11.59 6.29 -13.66
CA LEU A 322 -11.28 4.87 -13.78
C LEU A 322 -11.63 4.28 -15.16
N ALA A 323 -12.54 4.90 -15.92
CA ALA A 323 -12.84 4.46 -17.28
C ALA A 323 -11.63 4.60 -18.22
N ARG A 324 -10.65 5.43 -17.84
CA ARG A 324 -9.41 5.65 -18.59
C ARG A 324 -8.27 4.74 -18.15
N VAL A 325 -8.46 3.92 -17.11
CA VAL A 325 -7.43 3.04 -16.56
C VAL A 325 -7.53 1.65 -17.23
N PRO A 326 -6.52 1.22 -18.00
CA PRO A 326 -6.54 -0.09 -18.66
C PRO A 326 -6.64 -1.24 -17.65
N CYS A 327 -7.43 -2.28 -17.95
CA CYS A 327 -7.44 -3.52 -17.18
C CYS A 327 -6.44 -4.51 -17.79
N SER A 328 -5.16 -4.37 -17.41
CA SER A 328 -4.04 -5.14 -17.96
C SER A 328 -3.65 -6.32 -17.09
N MET A 329 -3.82 -6.19 -15.77
CA MET A 329 -3.47 -7.21 -14.79
C MET A 329 -4.43 -8.40 -14.83
N ARG A 330 -3.85 -9.59 -14.70
CA ARG A 330 -4.51 -10.89 -14.71
C ARG A 330 -3.99 -11.73 -13.54
N MET A 331 -4.90 -12.34 -12.81
CA MET A 331 -4.59 -13.24 -11.71
C MET A 331 -4.53 -14.67 -12.23
N ALA A 332 -3.39 -15.35 -12.12
CA ALA A 332 -3.27 -16.79 -12.42
C ALA A 332 -4.23 -17.57 -11.52
N ALA A 333 -5.34 -18.05 -12.09
CA ALA A 333 -6.24 -18.95 -11.38
C ALA A 333 -5.55 -20.30 -11.29
N ILE A 334 -5.25 -20.78 -10.08
CA ILE A 334 -4.97 -22.19 -9.85
C ILE A 334 -6.33 -22.92 -9.97
N GLY A 335 -6.77 -23.15 -11.21
CA GLY A 335 -8.00 -23.89 -11.53
C GLY A 335 -9.14 -23.05 -12.14
N SER A 336 -9.45 -23.34 -13.41
CA SER A 336 -10.64 -22.96 -14.21
C SER A 336 -10.82 -21.49 -14.67
N PRO A 337 -11.20 -21.26 -15.95
CA PRO A 337 -11.30 -19.93 -16.56
C PRO A 337 -12.70 -19.32 -16.35
N ARG A 338 -12.96 -18.73 -15.18
CA ARG A 338 -14.07 -17.76 -15.04
C ARG A 338 -13.49 -16.42 -14.60
N ARG A 339 -12.90 -15.72 -15.58
CA ARG A 339 -11.91 -14.65 -15.42
C ARG A 339 -12.38 -13.24 -15.84
N SER A 340 -13.60 -13.03 -16.33
CA SER A 340 -14.04 -11.69 -16.80
C SER A 340 -14.74 -10.82 -15.75
N ALA A 341 -15.27 -11.40 -14.67
CA ALA A 341 -16.19 -10.67 -13.78
C ALA A 341 -15.52 -9.81 -12.69
N LEU A 342 -14.31 -10.15 -12.20
CA LEU A 342 -13.77 -9.53 -10.97
C LEU A 342 -13.25 -8.09 -11.13
N LEU A 343 -12.86 -7.68 -12.34
CA LEU A 343 -12.34 -6.34 -12.63
C LEU A 343 -12.99 -5.66 -13.84
N GLY A 344 -13.50 -6.43 -14.80
CA GLY A 344 -13.97 -5.90 -16.09
C GLY A 344 -15.41 -5.39 -16.10
N GLU A 345 -16.32 -6.07 -15.40
CA GLU A 345 -17.75 -5.71 -15.41
C GLU A 345 -18.11 -4.72 -14.28
N ASP A 346 -17.38 -4.72 -13.16
CA ASP A 346 -17.67 -3.90 -11.96
C ASP A 346 -16.96 -2.53 -11.90
N ARG A 347 -15.85 -2.29 -12.62
CA ARG A 347 -15.10 -1.02 -12.53
C ARG A 347 -15.92 0.20 -12.96
N ALA A 348 -16.83 0.03 -13.90
CA ALA A 348 -17.66 1.10 -14.45
C ALA A 348 -19.09 1.12 -13.90
N THR A 349 -19.55 0.06 -13.24
CA THR A 349 -20.98 -0.14 -12.91
C THR A 349 -21.30 -0.07 -11.42
N SER A 350 -20.36 -0.36 -10.51
CA SER A 350 -20.66 -0.33 -9.07
C SER A 350 -20.43 1.03 -8.39
N GLY A 351 -19.68 1.94 -9.03
CA GLY A 351 -19.32 3.25 -8.47
C GLY A 351 -18.54 3.18 -7.15
N ALA A 352 -18.16 1.99 -6.68
CA ALA A 352 -17.57 1.79 -5.37
C ALA A 352 -16.06 2.04 -5.37
N LEU A 353 -15.35 1.80 -6.47
CA LEU A 353 -13.91 2.03 -6.53
C LEU A 353 -13.61 3.46 -6.98
N GLU A 354 -12.65 4.09 -6.30
CA GLU A 354 -12.15 5.42 -6.62
C GLU A 354 -10.62 5.40 -6.66
N LEU A 355 -10.04 6.26 -7.50
CA LEU A 355 -8.61 6.56 -7.53
C LEU A 355 -8.45 8.07 -7.41
N TRP A 356 -7.56 8.51 -6.54
CA TRP A 356 -7.35 9.89 -6.17
C TRP A 356 -5.89 10.29 -6.36
N GLU A 357 -5.65 11.45 -6.97
CA GLU A 357 -4.36 12.13 -6.92
C GLU A 357 -4.43 13.26 -5.88
N LEU A 358 -3.53 13.22 -4.90
CA LEU A 358 -3.42 14.21 -3.83
C LEU A 358 -2.15 15.03 -4.01
N ARG A 359 -2.25 16.34 -3.80
CA ARG A 359 -1.14 17.29 -3.93
C ARG A 359 -1.28 18.45 -2.95
N ILE A 360 -0.16 19.10 -2.63
CA ILE A 360 -0.17 20.35 -1.88
C ILE A 360 -0.18 21.53 -2.86
N ILE A 361 -1.10 22.46 -2.64
CA ILE A 361 -1.13 23.74 -3.33
C ILE A 361 -0.73 24.83 -2.33
N ASN A 362 0.29 25.60 -2.69
CA ASN A 362 0.66 26.82 -1.98
C ASN A 362 -0.16 27.96 -2.58
N GLY A 363 -1.04 28.56 -1.77
CA GLY A 363 -1.90 29.69 -2.17
C GLY A 363 -1.14 31.00 -2.27
#